data_AF-A0A375C713-F1
#
_entry.id   AF-A0A375C713-F1
#
_cell.length_a   1.000
_cell.length_b   1.000
_cell.length_c   1.000
_cell.angle_alpha   90.00
_cell.angle_beta   90.00
_cell.angle_gamma   90.00
#
_symmetry.space_group_name_H-M   'P 1'
#
loop_
_entity.id
_entity.type
_entity.pdbx_description
1 polymer ?
#
loop_
_entity_poly.entity_id
_entity_poly.type
_entity_poly.pdbx_seq_one_letter_code
_entity_poly.pdbx_strand_id
1 'polypeptide(L)'
;MNRKGLVDAAMALEDLAAGNTPAPAQVAAGAAALEKIHADFPAWRDVGDALFGLQALAGGSGMGLDAKGRQRAGRLADVVRSLIDQI
;
A
#
# COMPACT_ATOMS: atom_id res chain seq x y z
N MET A 1 12.76 8.72 -7.65
CA MET A 1 11.74 7.75 -7.18
C MET A 1 12.23 7.06 -5.91
N ASN A 2 11.37 6.94 -4.88
CA ASN A 2 11.74 6.43 -3.56
C ASN A 2 11.54 4.90 -3.48
N ARG A 3 12.43 4.13 -4.10
CA ARG A 3 12.34 2.65 -4.19
C ARG A 3 12.10 1.97 -2.83
N LYS A 4 12.76 2.48 -1.79
CA LYS A 4 12.60 2.00 -0.41
C LYS A 4 11.15 2.14 0.09
N GLY A 5 10.52 3.28 -0.16
CA GLY A 5 9.13 3.51 0.25
C GLY A 5 8.13 2.61 -0.50
N LEU A 6 8.41 2.25 -1.75
CA LEU A 6 7.59 1.26 -2.47
C LEU A 6 7.75 -0.15 -1.89
N VAL A 7 8.97 -0.54 -1.51
CA VAL A 7 9.21 -1.81 -0.82
C VAL A 7 8.47 -1.83 0.53
N ASP A 8 8.54 -0.74 1.30
CA ASP A 8 7.82 -0.61 2.57
C ASP A 8 6.29 -0.68 2.37
N ALA A 9 5.76 -0.09 1.28
CA ALA A 9 4.35 -0.22 0.91
C ALA A 9 3.95 -1.66 0.57
N ALA A 10 4.76 -2.34 -0.26
CA ALA A 10 4.51 -3.73 -0.65
C ALA A 10 4.52 -4.65 0.58
N MET A 11 5.52 -4.51 1.46
CA MET A 11 5.61 -5.28 2.71
C MET A 11 4.40 -5.02 3.62
N ALA A 12 3.98 -3.77 3.78
CA ALA A 12 2.81 -3.44 4.59
C ALA A 12 1.53 -4.08 4.02
N LEU A 13 1.37 -4.10 2.71
CA LEU A 13 0.22 -4.72 2.02
C LEU A 13 0.27 -6.26 2.09
N GLU A 14 1.45 -6.87 2.01
CA GLU A 14 1.67 -8.31 2.19
C GLU A 14 1.30 -8.74 3.62
N ASP A 15 1.73 -8.01 4.63
CA ASP A 15 1.37 -8.27 6.03
C ASP A 15 -0.14 -8.20 6.24
N LEU A 16 -0.80 -7.18 5.70
CA LEU A 16 -2.26 -7.06 5.74
C LEU A 16 -2.96 -8.22 5.03
N ALA A 17 -2.44 -8.66 3.88
CA ALA A 17 -2.97 -9.79 3.14
C ALA A 17 -2.83 -11.11 3.94
N ALA A 18 -1.72 -11.28 4.65
CA ALA A 18 -1.48 -12.39 5.56
C ALA A 18 -2.34 -12.32 6.84
N GLY A 19 -3.00 -11.19 7.11
CA GLY A 19 -3.76 -10.95 8.34
C GLY A 19 -2.88 -10.52 9.51
N ASN A 20 -1.63 -10.14 9.25
CA ASN A 20 -0.73 -9.54 10.22
C ASN A 20 -0.98 -8.03 10.33
N THR A 21 -0.52 -7.46 11.44
CA THR A 21 -0.50 -6.00 11.63
C THR A 21 0.82 -5.46 11.10
N PRO A 22 0.83 -4.69 9.98
CA PRO A 22 2.06 -4.10 9.45
C PRO A 22 2.63 -3.04 10.40
N ALA A 23 3.93 -2.79 10.32
CA ALA A 23 4.56 -1.78 11.17
C ALA A 23 4.04 -0.37 10.80
N PRO A 24 3.64 0.47 11.78
CA PRO A 24 3.11 1.81 11.50
C PRO A 24 4.08 2.67 10.67
N ALA A 25 5.38 2.50 10.89
CA ALA A 25 6.42 3.18 10.12
C ALA A 25 6.44 2.77 8.64
N GLN A 26 6.19 1.49 8.33
CA GLN A 26 6.12 1.00 6.95
C GLN A 26 4.85 1.51 6.25
N VAL A 27 3.72 1.51 6.98
CA VAL A 27 2.45 2.06 6.45
C VAL A 27 2.61 3.53 6.11
N ALA A 28 3.20 4.34 7.00
CA ALA A 28 3.44 5.76 6.76
C ALA A 28 4.42 6.01 5.60
N ALA A 29 5.53 5.28 5.56
CA ALA A 29 6.52 5.38 4.47
C ALA A 29 5.92 4.96 3.12
N GLY A 30 5.13 3.89 3.11
CA GLY A 30 4.45 3.39 1.93
C GLY A 30 3.37 4.33 1.40
N ALA A 31 2.56 4.90 2.29
CA ALA A 31 1.59 5.93 1.95
C ALA A 31 2.27 7.15 1.31
N ALA A 32 3.35 7.66 1.91
CA ALA A 32 4.09 8.81 1.35
C ALA A 32 4.73 8.50 -0.02
N ALA A 33 5.12 7.25 -0.27
CA ALA A 33 5.66 6.83 -1.57
C ALA A 33 4.57 6.75 -2.64
N LEU A 34 3.43 6.15 -2.31
CA LEU A 34 2.28 6.05 -3.22
C LEU A 34 1.63 7.42 -3.47
N GLU A 35 1.65 8.32 -2.50
CA GLU A 35 1.17 9.70 -2.66
C GLU A 35 1.95 10.44 -3.75
N LYS A 36 3.28 10.31 -3.77
CA LYS A 36 4.10 10.87 -4.84
C LYS A 36 3.78 10.26 -6.19
N ILE A 37 3.63 8.93 -6.28
CA ILE A 37 3.27 8.26 -7.54
C ILE A 37 1.88 8.68 -8.00
N HIS A 38 0.92 8.79 -7.08
CA HIS A 38 -0.43 9.22 -7.41
C HIS A 38 -0.47 10.68 -7.87
N ALA A 39 0.36 11.55 -7.29
CA ALA A 39 0.51 12.93 -7.74
C ALA A 39 1.10 12.99 -9.17
N ASP A 40 2.07 12.14 -9.50
CA ASP A 40 2.67 12.05 -10.83
C ASP A 40 1.76 11.35 -11.85
N PHE A 41 0.97 10.36 -11.40
CA PHE A 41 0.11 9.50 -12.22
C PHE A 41 -1.29 9.34 -11.61
N PRO A 42 -2.12 10.40 -11.59
CA PRO A 42 -3.44 10.37 -10.96
C PRO A 42 -4.43 9.41 -11.66
N ALA A 43 -4.16 9.05 -12.92
CA ALA A 43 -4.95 8.08 -13.67
C ALA A 43 -4.79 6.62 -13.18
N TRP A 44 -3.77 6.34 -12.37
CA TRP A 44 -3.50 4.99 -11.85
C TRP A 44 -4.37 4.68 -10.64
N ARG A 45 -5.58 4.19 -10.91
CA ARG A 45 -6.59 3.88 -9.89
C ARG A 45 -6.09 2.89 -8.84
N ASP A 46 -5.32 1.88 -9.22
CA ASP A 46 -4.80 0.89 -8.27
C ASP A 46 -3.84 1.52 -7.26
N VAL A 47 -3.03 2.51 -7.67
CA VAL A 47 -2.15 3.27 -6.76
C VAL A 47 -2.96 4.16 -5.83
N GLY A 48 -4.01 4.80 -6.34
CA GLY A 48 -4.93 5.58 -5.53
C GLY A 48 -5.65 4.74 -4.47
N ASP A 49 -6.11 3.54 -4.85
CA ASP A 49 -6.75 2.59 -3.94
C ASP A 49 -5.77 2.08 -2.87
N ALA A 50 -4.51 1.79 -3.23
CA ALA A 50 -3.45 1.43 -2.28
C ALA A 50 -3.16 2.57 -1.30
N LEU A 51 -3.02 3.80 -1.81
CA LEU A 51 -2.76 4.99 -1.01
C LEU A 51 -3.88 5.21 0.01
N PHE A 52 -5.13 5.17 -0.44
CA PHE A 52 -6.29 5.36 0.43
C PHE A 52 -6.38 4.27 1.51
N GLY A 53 -6.12 3.01 1.14
CA GLY A 53 -6.07 1.90 2.09
C GLY A 53 -5.01 2.07 3.18
N LEU A 54 -3.78 2.47 2.81
CA LEU A 54 -2.71 2.70 3.77
C LEU A 54 -2.94 3.94 4.63
N GLN A 55 -3.51 5.01 4.08
CA GLN A 55 -3.88 6.20 4.86
C GLN A 55 -4.99 5.90 5.88
N ALA A 56 -5.99 5.10 5.51
CA ALA A 56 -7.03 4.65 6.44
C ALA A 56 -6.45 3.83 7.61
N LEU A 57 -5.51 2.93 7.31
CA LEU A 57 -4.78 2.16 8.32
C LEU A 57 -3.90 3.04 9.22
N ALA A 58 -3.18 4.00 8.65
CA ALA A 58 -2.36 4.95 9.42
C ALA A 58 -3.21 5.82 10.35
N GLY A 59 -4.43 6.16 9.93
CA GLY A 59 -5.40 6.93 10.72
C GLY A 59 -6.05 6.17 11.87
N GLY A 60 -5.67 4.91 12.12
CA GLY A 60 -6.25 4.08 13.19
C GLY A 60 -7.70 3.68 12.94
N SER A 61 -8.24 3.95 11.75
CA SER A 61 -9.44 3.28 11.29
C SER A 61 -9.04 1.83 11.10
N GLY A 62 -9.39 0.99 12.08
CA GLY A 62 -9.26 -0.44 11.97
C GLY A 62 -10.02 -0.87 10.73
N MET A 63 -9.31 -0.92 9.60
CA MET A 63 -9.85 -1.47 8.39
C MET A 63 -10.18 -2.89 8.80
N GLY A 64 -11.48 -3.20 8.88
CA GLY A 64 -11.93 -4.56 9.00
C GLY A 64 -11.27 -5.28 7.85
N LEU A 65 -10.17 -5.97 8.14
CA LEU A 65 -9.47 -6.83 7.21
C LEU A 65 -10.32 -8.10 7.13
N ASP A 66 -11.57 -7.92 6.74
CA ASP A 66 -12.47 -8.95 6.31
C ASP A 66 -11.75 -9.70 5.18
N ALA A 67 -12.12 -10.94 4.89
CA ALA A 67 -11.44 -11.73 3.86
C ALA A 67 -11.29 -10.99 2.50
N LYS A 68 -12.23 -10.07 2.20
CA LYS A 68 -12.18 -9.18 1.03
C LYS A 68 -11.13 -8.07 1.13
N GLY A 69 -10.95 -7.46 2.30
CA GLY A 69 -9.91 -6.45 2.56
C GLY A 69 -8.51 -7.05 2.43
N ARG A 70 -8.31 -8.27 2.95
CA ARG A 70 -7.05 -9.02 2.80
C ARG A 70 -6.75 -9.40 1.36
N GLN A 71 -7.75 -9.88 0.61
CA GLN A 71 -7.58 -10.16 -0.82
C GLN A 71 -7.23 -8.89 -1.62
N ARG A 72 -7.85 -7.75 -1.28
CA ARG A 72 -7.53 -6.48 -1.95
C ARG A 72 -6.12 -6.02 -1.61
N ALA A 73 -5.69 -6.13 -0.36
CA ALA A 73 -4.30 -5.84 0.04
C ALA A 73 -3.29 -6.68 -0.74
N GLY A 74 -3.57 -7.98 -0.93
CA GLY A 74 -2.71 -8.86 -1.75
C GLY A 74 -2.58 -8.39 -3.20
N ARG A 75 -3.68 -8.02 -3.86
CA ARG A 75 -3.61 -7.48 -5.23
C ARG A 75 -2.84 -6.18 -5.31
N LEU A 76 -3.01 -5.30 -4.31
CA LEU A 76 -2.29 -4.03 -4.27
C LEU A 76 -0.80 -4.26 -4.03
N ALA A 77 -0.42 -5.25 -3.22
CA ALA A 77 0.98 -5.64 -3.05
C ALA A 77 1.61 -6.06 -4.39
N ASP A 78 0.91 -6.90 -5.18
CA ASP A 78 1.37 -7.32 -6.50
C ASP A 78 1.56 -6.15 -7.47
N VAL A 79 0.61 -5.20 -7.46
CA VAL A 79 0.70 -3.97 -8.28
C VAL A 79 1.92 -3.14 -7.87
N VAL A 80 2.10 -2.90 -6.57
CA VAL A 80 3.26 -2.13 -6.07
C VAL A 80 4.57 -2.86 -6.38
N ARG A 81 4.59 -4.19 -6.31
CA ARG A 81 5.75 -5.02 -6.70
C ARG A 81 6.07 -4.85 -8.18
N SER A 82 5.07 -4.93 -9.04
CA SER A 82 5.23 -4.69 -10.48
C SER A 82 5.73 -3.29 -10.78
N LEU A 83 5.35 -2.28 -9.99
CA LEU A 83 5.88 -0.93 -10.13
C LEU A 83 7.35 -0.85 -9.70
N ILE A 84 7.76 -1.55 -8.63
CA ILE A 84 9.17 -1.64 -8.24
C ILE A 84 10.03 -2.25 -9.35
N ASP A 85 9.53 -3.28 -10.03
CA ASP A 85 10.25 -3.96 -11.11
C ASP A 85 10.36 -3.12 -12.39
N GLN A 86 9.50 -2.10 -12.56
CA GLN A 86 9.51 -1.18 -13.71
C GLN A 86 10.42 0.04 -13.51
N ILE A 87 11.04 0.22 -12.33
CA ILE A 87 11.88 1.38 -11.95
C ILE A 87 13.32 0.96 -11.62
#